data_AF-B6XT48-F1
#
_entry.id   AF-B6XT48-F1
#
_cell.length_a   1.000
_cell.length_b   1.000
_cell.length_c   1.000
_cell.angle_alpha   90.00
_cell.angle_beta   90.00
_cell.angle_gamma   90.00
#
_symmetry.space_group_name_H-M   'P 1'
#
loop_
_entity.id
_entity.type
_entity.pdbx_description
1 polymer ?
#
loop_
_entity_poly.entity_id
_entity_poly.type
_entity_poly.pdbx_seq_one_letter_code
_entity_poly.pdbx_strand_id
1 'polypeptide(L)' 'MDDIWENYSQYPWLIPPQLGSWKSSMRPVVRKAMEIMDGVQLWWLREPEVDLCKEWAQMENMLFPSPLWDAYR' A
#
# COMPACT_ATOMS: atom_id res chain seq x y z
N MET A 1 4.02 16.49 -10.45
CA MET A 1 4.16 15.60 -9.25
C MET A 1 2.79 15.23 -8.66
N ASP A 2 1.74 16.05 -8.88
CA ASP A 2 0.36 15.64 -8.61
C ASP A 2 -0.25 14.73 -9.67
N ASP A 3 0.36 14.67 -10.86
CA ASP A 3 -0.09 13.88 -12.01
C ASP A 3 -0.18 12.38 -11.70
N ILE A 4 0.69 11.87 -10.83
CA ILE A 4 0.67 10.46 -10.39
C ILE A 4 -0.59 10.18 -9.56
N TRP A 5 -0.99 11.09 -8.68
CA TRP A 5 -2.16 10.91 -7.81
C TRP A 5 -3.46 11.08 -8.58
N GLU A 6 -3.47 11.96 -9.59
CA GLU A 6 -4.61 12.11 -10.50
C GLU A 6 -4.73 10.92 -11.45
N ASN A 7 -3.62 10.29 -11.87
CA ASN A 7 -3.67 9.02 -12.60
C ASN A 7 -4.21 7.92 -11.70
N TYR A 8 -3.67 7.76 -10.48
CA TYR A 8 -4.17 6.75 -9.55
C TYR A 8 -5.65 6.94 -9.19
N SER A 9 -6.16 8.17 -9.14
CA SER A 9 -7.57 8.42 -8.81
C SER A 9 -8.57 7.88 -9.84
N GLN A 10 -8.12 7.58 -11.05
CA GLN A 10 -8.98 7.13 -12.15
C GLN A 10 -9.33 5.64 -12.05
N TYR A 11 -8.57 4.86 -11.27
CA TYR A 11 -8.86 3.44 -11.09
C TYR A 11 -10.03 3.23 -10.11
N PRO A 12 -10.86 2.20 -10.32
CA PRO A 12 -12.00 1.90 -9.46
C PRO A 12 -11.55 1.18 -8.17
N TRP A 13 -10.79 1.87 -7.33
CA TRP A 13 -10.33 1.32 -6.05
C TRP A 13 -11.50 0.96 -5.14
N LEU A 14 -11.43 -0.24 -4.56
CA LEU A 14 -12.33 -0.63 -3.49
C LEU A 14 -11.79 -0.03 -2.18
N ILE A 15 -12.43 1.03 -1.70
CA ILE A 15 -11.97 1.78 -0.51
C ILE A 15 -12.99 1.60 0.61
N PRO A 16 -12.56 1.26 1.84
CA PRO A 16 -13.43 1.25 3.00
C PRO A 16 -14.17 2.60 3.14
N PRO A 17 -15.50 2.62 3.28
CA PRO A 17 -16.27 3.86 3.39
C PRO A 17 -15.80 4.78 4.52
N GLN A 18 -15.20 4.21 5.58
CA GLN A 18 -14.65 4.94 6.72
C GLN A 18 -13.48 5.86 6.33
N LEU A 19 -12.79 5.58 5.22
CA LEU A 19 -11.72 6.42 4.69
C LEU A 19 -12.24 7.51 3.75
N GLY A 20 -13.52 7.52 3.40
CA GLY A 20 -14.11 8.53 2.53
C GLY A 20 -13.59 8.45 1.09
N SER A 21 -13.52 9.61 0.41
CA SER A 21 -13.15 9.66 -1.01
C SER A 21 -11.66 9.42 -1.26
N TRP A 22 -11.31 8.91 -2.43
CA TRP A 22 -9.92 8.74 -2.85
C TRP A 22 -9.12 10.06 -2.78
N LYS A 23 -9.70 11.19 -3.21
CA LYS A 23 -9.03 12.51 -3.16
C LYS A 23 -8.69 12.96 -1.74
N SER A 24 -9.46 12.55 -0.73
CA SER A 24 -9.30 13.04 0.65
C SER A 24 -8.31 12.23 1.48
N SER A 25 -8.19 10.91 1.29
CA SER A 25 -7.61 10.04 2.32
C SER A 25 -6.47 9.15 1.85
N MET A 26 -6.28 9.05 0.55
CA MET A 26 -5.84 7.78 -0.01
C MET A 26 -4.45 7.89 -0.65
N ARG A 27 -4.07 9.10 -1.08
CA ARG A 27 -2.68 9.50 -1.37
C ARG A 27 -1.68 9.09 -0.29
N PRO A 28 -1.85 9.40 1.02
CA PRO A 28 -0.90 9.00 2.05
C PRO A 28 -0.86 7.47 2.23
N VAL A 29 -1.98 6.77 2.05
CA VAL A 29 -2.04 5.29 2.16
C VAL A 29 -1.22 4.63 1.07
N VAL A 30 -1.49 4.96 -0.20
CA VAL A 30 -0.73 4.39 -1.34
C VAL A 30 0.73 4.80 -1.30
N ARG A 31 1.04 6.05 -0.94
CA ARG A 31 2.44 6.47 -0.75
C ARG A 31 3.15 5.59 0.28
N LYS A 32 2.53 5.35 1.44
CA LYS A 32 3.15 4.53 2.50
C LYS A 32 3.33 3.08 2.06
N ALA A 33 2.37 2.52 1.34
CA ALA A 33 2.47 1.18 0.77
C ALA A 33 3.64 1.07 -0.23
N MET A 34 3.80 2.07 -1.12
CA MET A 34 4.93 2.15 -2.05
C MET A 34 6.27 2.24 -1.31
N GLU A 35 6.39 3.15 -0.33
CA GLU A 35 7.62 3.32 0.46
C GLU A 35 8.05 2.02 1.16
N ILE A 36 7.08 1.23 1.65
CA ILE A 36 7.36 -0.07 2.27
C ILE A 36 7.78 -1.10 1.23
N MET A 37 7.05 -1.22 0.10
CA MET A 37 7.41 -2.14 -0.97
C MET A 37 8.82 -1.85 -1.52
N ASP A 38 9.14 -0.57 -1.76
CA ASP A 38 10.47 -0.14 -2.19
C ASP A 38 11.54 -0.58 -1.18
N GLY A 39 11.29 -0.44 0.12
CA GLY A 39 12.19 -0.89 1.18
C GLY A 39 12.40 -2.41 1.19
N VAL A 40 11.32 -3.19 1.04
CA VAL A 40 11.38 -4.66 0.98
C VAL A 40 12.13 -5.12 -0.27
N GLN A 41 11.91 -4.49 -1.42
CA GLN A 41 12.63 -4.77 -2.66
C GLN A 41 14.14 -4.52 -2.51
N LEU A 42 14.53 -3.44 -1.82
CA LEU A 42 15.93 -3.18 -1.51
C LEU A 42 16.55 -4.26 -0.62
N TRP A 43 15.80 -4.83 0.33
CA TRP A 43 16.29 -5.93 1.16
C TRP A 43 16.38 -7.25 0.40
N TRP A 44 15.41 -7.50 -0.49
CA TRP A 44 15.43 -8.66 -1.37
C TRP A 44 16.68 -8.67 -2.27
N LEU A 45 17.17 -7.50 -2.69
CA LEU A 45 18.39 -7.36 -3.49
C LEU A 45 19.71 -7.36 -2.68
N ARG A 46 19.66 -7.50 -1.35
CA ARG A 46 20.86 -7.56 -0.48
C ARG A 46 21.37 -9.00 -0.31
N GLU A 47 22.55 -9.12 0.30
CA GLU A 47 23.10 -10.38 0.78
C GLU A 47 23.20 -10.38 2.33
N PRO A 48 22.60 -11.38 3.02
CA PRO A 48 21.68 -12.37 2.49
C PRO A 48 20.35 -11.74 2.04
N GLU A 49 19.73 -12.31 1.01
CA GLU A 49 18.41 -11.87 0.55
C GLU A 49 17.31 -12.26 1.54
N VAL A 50 16.27 -11.44 1.60
CA VAL A 50 15.02 -11.78 2.29
C VAL A 50 13.98 -12.28 1.31
N ASP A 51 13.05 -13.11 1.78
CA ASP A 51 11.89 -13.50 1.00
C ASP A 51 10.92 -12.30 0.89
N LEU A 52 10.84 -11.73 -0.31
CA LEU A 52 10.03 -10.55 -0.60
C LEU A 52 8.55 -10.76 -0.24
N CYS A 53 7.97 -11.90 -0.60
CA CYS A 53 6.56 -12.19 -0.38
C CYS A 53 6.26 -12.34 1.12
N LYS A 54 7.15 -13.01 1.86
CA LYS A 54 7.03 -13.20 3.29
C LYS A 54 7.18 -11.89 4.07
N GLU A 55 8.11 -11.03 3.67
CA GLU A 55 8.27 -9.72 4.29
C GLU A 55 7.10 -8.79 3.98
N TRP A 56 6.62 -8.76 2.73
CA TRP A 56 5.43 -8.00 2.36
C TRP A 56 4.19 -8.45 3.15
N ALA A 57 3.95 -9.75 3.27
CA ALA A 57 2.79 -10.29 4.01
C ALA A 57 2.78 -9.87 5.49
N GLN A 58 3.95 -9.69 6.11
CA GLN A 58 4.05 -9.17 7.48
C GLN A 58 3.67 -7.68 7.54
N MET A 59 4.15 -6.89 6.58
CA MET A 59 3.89 -5.44 6.53
C MET A 59 2.47 -5.10 6.09
N GLU A 60 1.86 -5.92 5.23
CA GLU A 60 0.50 -5.74 4.73
C GLU A 60 -0.51 -5.66 5.88
N ASN A 61 -0.36 -6.48 6.92
CA ASN A 61 -1.22 -6.44 8.09
C ASN A 61 -1.09 -5.14 8.91
N MET A 62 0.06 -4.48 8.85
CA MET A 62 0.26 -3.17 9.49
C MET A 62 -0.32 -2.03 8.66
N LEU A 63 -0.22 -2.12 7.33
CA LEU A 63 -0.76 -1.14 6.38
C LEU A 63 -2.28 -1.21 6.27
N PHE A 64 -2.82 -2.43 6.24
CA PHE A 64 -4.22 -2.74 5.98
C PHE A 64 -4.80 -3.60 7.11
N PRO A 65 -4.99 -3.03 8.31
CA PRO A 65 -5.40 -3.79 9.48
C PRO A 65 -6.84 -4.31 9.37
N SER A 66 -7.07 -5.49 9.95
CA SER A 66 -8.41 -6.01 10.23
C SER A 66 -9.07 -5.19 11.36
N PRO A 67 -10.40 -4.97 11.34
CA PRO A 67 -11.36 -5.44 10.33
C PRO A 67 -11.57 -4.47 9.16
N LEU A 68 -10.91 -3.31 9.18
CA LEU A 68 -11.19 -2.21 8.24
C LEU A 68 -11.02 -2.63 6.78
N TRP A 69 -10.01 -3.43 6.50
CA TRP A 69 -9.63 -3.82 5.14
C TRP A 69 -10.04 -5.23 4.73
N ASP A 70 -10.73 -6.00 5.59
CA ASP A 70 -10.95 -7.44 5.35
C ASP A 70 -11.74 -7.77 4.08
N ALA A 71 -12.62 -6.87 3.64
CA ALA A 71 -13.37 -6.98 2.38
C ALA A 71 -12.73 -6.21 1.21
N TYR A 72 -11.50 -5.71 1.39
CA TYR A 72 -10.84 -4.74 0.52
C TYR A 72 -9.38 -5.10 0.18
N ARG A 73 -8.90 -6.31 0.55
CA ARG A 73 -7.58 -6.86 0.19
C ARG A 73 -7.67 -7.72 -1.07
#